data_AF-A0A3M1D2P9-F1
#
_entry.id   AF-A0A3M1D2P9-F1
#
_cell.length_a   1.000
_cell.length_b   1.000
_cell.length_c   1.000
_cell.angle_alpha   90.00
_cell.angle_beta   90.00
_cell.angle_gamma   90.00
#
_symmetry.space_group_name_H-M   'P 1'
#
loop_
_entity.id
_entity.type
_entity.pdbx_description
1 polymer ?
#
loop_
_entity_poly.entity_id
_entity_poly.type
_entity_poly.pdbx_seq_one_letter_code
_entity_poly.pdbx_strand_id
1 'polypeptide(L)'
;MFLDEPVTHLMTRDVHAVDLDTPVSAVRRLLDHHPFQHVPVLKDGRLVGMITATDLSPLTLRAYVDDEETVDAYLDARFTVAEVMSTDLQTVGVTDDVRRAAELLAQGDFHAVPVVEHDGTLVGIVTTTDLIRGFLLAR
;
A
#
# COMPACT_ATOMS: atom_id res chain seq x y z
N MET A 1 8.52 21.56 -15.73
CA MET A 1 7.90 20.48 -16.52
C MET A 1 7.28 19.51 -15.52
N PHE A 2 6.10 18.94 -15.78
CA PHE A 2 5.35 18.11 -14.81
C PHE A 2 6.21 17.09 -14.03
N LEU A 3 7.15 16.42 -14.72
CA LEU A 3 8.02 15.43 -14.11
C LEU A 3 9.01 15.98 -13.06
N ASP A 4 9.30 17.28 -13.09
CA ASP A 4 10.23 17.92 -12.15
C ASP A 4 9.48 18.60 -10.98
N GLU A 5 8.15 18.46 -10.91
CA GLU A 5 7.37 18.97 -9.78
C GLU A 5 7.52 18.06 -8.55
N PRO A 6 7.37 18.58 -7.33
CA PRO A 6 7.40 17.77 -6.11
C PRO A 6 6.31 16.69 -6.12
N VAL A 7 6.67 15.48 -5.72
CA VAL A 7 5.74 14.35 -5.63
C VAL A 7 4.53 14.64 -4.72
N THR A 8 4.71 15.55 -3.76
CA THR A 8 3.66 16.00 -2.82
C THR A 8 2.50 16.75 -3.46
N HIS A 9 2.63 17.22 -4.71
CA HIS A 9 1.53 17.83 -5.47
C HIS A 9 0.56 16.79 -6.05
N LEU A 10 1.03 15.55 -6.19
CA LEU A 10 0.30 14.47 -6.84
C LEU A 10 -0.22 13.42 -5.85
N MET A 11 0.47 13.25 -4.72
CA MET A 11 0.15 12.19 -3.76
C MET A 11 -1.24 12.30 -3.13
N THR A 12 -1.84 11.15 -2.86
CA THR A 12 -2.98 11.03 -1.96
C THR A 12 -2.50 11.13 -0.52
N ARG A 13 -3.09 12.05 0.26
CA ARG A 13 -2.72 12.29 1.68
C ARG A 13 -3.57 11.48 2.66
N ASP A 14 -4.82 11.20 2.30
CA ASP A 14 -5.71 10.37 3.10
C ASP A 14 -5.43 8.89 2.83
N VAL A 15 -4.31 8.42 3.39
CA VAL A 15 -3.82 7.07 3.16
C VAL A 15 -4.46 6.13 4.16
N HIS A 16 -5.20 5.15 3.66
CA HIS A 16 -5.72 4.07 4.48
C HIS A 16 -4.57 3.09 4.77
N ALA A 17 -4.07 3.13 6.00
CA ALA A 17 -3.02 2.26 6.51
C ALA A 17 -3.54 1.40 7.66
N VAL A 18 -2.85 0.29 7.92
CA VAL A 18 -3.13 -0.60 9.06
C VAL A 18 -1.91 -0.68 9.97
N ASP A 19 -2.12 -0.93 11.25
CA ASP A 19 -1.03 -1.19 12.18
C ASP A 19 -0.52 -2.64 12.03
N LEU A 20 0.74 -2.87 12.38
CA LEU A 20 1.43 -4.16 12.27
C LEU A 20 0.75 -5.29 13.07
N ASP A 21 0.01 -4.94 14.12
CA ASP A 21 -0.75 -5.85 14.98
C ASP A 21 -2.22 -6.01 14.55
N THR A 22 -2.63 -5.35 13.46
CA THR A 22 -3.96 -5.52 12.87
C THR A 22 -4.20 -6.98 12.52
N PRO A 23 -5.36 -7.58 12.85
CA PRO A 23 -5.69 -8.95 12.44
C PRO A 23 -5.71 -9.08 10.91
N VAL A 24 -5.20 -10.19 10.38
CA VAL A 24 -5.13 -10.43 8.93
C VAL A 24 -6.52 -10.42 8.29
N SER A 25 -7.53 -10.93 9.00
CA SER A 25 -8.93 -10.86 8.57
C SER A 25 -9.43 -9.44 8.37
N ALA A 26 -9.01 -8.51 9.23
CA ALA A 26 -9.38 -7.10 9.12
C ALA A 26 -8.74 -6.45 7.88
N VAL A 27 -7.47 -6.78 7.59
CA VAL A 27 -6.80 -6.32 6.37
C VAL A 27 -7.45 -6.90 5.12
N ARG A 28 -7.83 -8.19 5.14
CA ARG A 28 -8.60 -8.83 4.06
C ARG A 28 -9.91 -8.08 3.81
N ARG A 29 -10.74 -7.90 4.84
CA ARG A 29 -12.02 -7.20 4.70
C ARG A 29 -11.83 -5.76 4.21
N LEU A 30 -10.78 -5.08 4.65
CA LEU A 30 -10.43 -3.74 4.16
C LEU A 30 -10.17 -3.75 2.64
N LEU A 31 -9.38 -4.70 2.15
CA LEU A 31 -9.10 -4.83 0.71
C LEU A 31 -10.30 -5.29 -0.12
N ASP A 32 -11.16 -6.15 0.43
CA ASP A 32 -12.33 -6.68 -0.26
C ASP A 32 -13.45 -5.63 -0.43
N HIS A 33 -13.59 -4.72 0.53
CA HIS A 33 -14.69 -3.75 0.58
C HIS A 33 -14.34 -2.34 0.13
N HIS A 34 -13.08 -2.10 -0.27
CA HIS A 34 -12.61 -0.79 -0.69
C HIS A 34 -11.98 -0.83 -2.10
N PRO A 35 -11.97 0.30 -2.83
CA PRO A 35 -11.48 0.34 -4.20
C PRO A 35 -9.93 0.36 -4.31
N PHE A 36 -9.21 0.49 -3.20
CA PHE A 36 -7.75 0.51 -3.18
C PHE A 36 -7.19 -0.91 -3.02
N GLN A 37 -6.02 -1.15 -3.60
CA GLN A 37 -5.40 -2.48 -3.64
C GLN A 37 -4.06 -2.56 -2.89
N HIS A 38 -3.58 -1.43 -2.37
CA HIS A 38 -2.29 -1.32 -1.70
C HIS A 38 -2.51 -0.65 -0.34
N VAL A 39 -2.17 -1.37 0.72
CA VAL A 39 -2.36 -0.95 2.11
C VAL A 39 -1.00 -0.87 2.79
N PRO A 40 -0.54 0.33 3.15
CA PRO A 40 0.63 0.49 3.99
C PRO A 40 0.43 -0.13 5.38
N VAL A 41 1.49 -0.78 5.88
CA VAL A 41 1.55 -1.33 7.23
C VAL A 41 2.46 -0.44 8.08
N LEU A 42 1.94 0.03 9.21
CA LEU A 42 2.63 0.91 10.13
C LEU A 42 3.03 0.20 11.42
N LYS A 43 4.15 0.62 11.99
CA LYS A 43 4.52 0.30 13.38
C LYS A 43 4.94 1.59 14.05
N ASP A 44 4.25 1.96 15.13
CA ASP A 44 4.50 3.21 15.87
C ASP A 44 4.47 4.45 14.92
N GLY A 45 3.56 4.46 13.95
CA GLY A 45 3.41 5.52 12.95
C GLY A 45 4.43 5.50 11.79
N ARG A 46 5.37 4.54 11.79
CA ARG A 46 6.40 4.41 10.74
C ARG A 46 6.04 3.31 9.77
N LEU A 47 6.31 3.54 8.49
CA LEU A 47 6.09 2.53 7.46
C LEU A 47 7.04 1.34 7.64
N VAL A 48 6.49 0.13 7.74
CA VAL A 48 7.27 -1.11 7.91
C VAL A 48 6.93 -2.21 6.90
N GLY A 49 5.84 -2.05 6.14
CA GLY A 49 5.45 -3.02 5.13
C GLY A 49 4.37 -2.51 4.20
N MET A 50 4.04 -3.32 3.20
CA MET A 50 2.89 -3.14 2.33
C MET A 50 2.14 -4.47 2.22
N ILE A 51 0.82 -4.42 2.18
CA ILE A 51 -0.05 -5.56 1.87
C ILE A 51 -0.96 -5.20 0.71
N THR A 52 -1.18 -6.17 -0.17
CA THR A 52 -2.13 -6.13 -1.28
C THR A 52 -3.08 -7.31 -1.23
N ALA A 53 -4.16 -7.26 -2.00
CA ALA A 53 -5.08 -8.39 -2.13
C ALA A 53 -4.37 -9.66 -2.66
N THR A 54 -3.35 -9.49 -3.51
CA THR A 54 -2.56 -10.59 -4.06
C THR A 54 -1.75 -11.31 -2.98
N ASP A 55 -1.29 -10.60 -1.95
CA ASP A 55 -0.54 -11.21 -0.82
C ASP A 55 -1.45 -12.11 0.04
N LEU A 56 -2.74 -11.77 0.15
CA LEU A 56 -3.71 -12.50 0.96
C LEU A 56 -4.43 -13.62 0.19
N SER A 57 -4.57 -13.51 -1.13
CA SER A 57 -5.32 -14.47 -1.95
C SER A 57 -4.87 -15.95 -1.83
N PRO A 58 -3.56 -16.28 -1.65
CA PRO A 58 -3.14 -17.67 -1.44
C PRO A 58 -3.54 -18.21 -0.07
N LEU A 59 -3.79 -17.35 0.91
CA LEU A 59 -4.14 -17.72 2.29
C LEU A 59 -5.62 -18.07 2.41
N THR A 60 -6.48 -17.35 1.69
CA THR A 60 -7.94 -17.61 1.67
C THR A 60 -8.28 -18.91 0.94
N LEU A 61 -7.58 -19.22 -0.17
CA LEU A 61 -7.74 -20.50 -0.88
C LEU A 61 -7.46 -21.72 0.01
N ARG A 62 -6.53 -21.59 0.96
CA ARG A 62 -6.15 -22.65 1.89
C ARG A 62 -7.20 -22.93 2.96
N ALA A 63 -8.13 -22.01 3.19
CA ALA A 63 -9.18 -22.18 4.18
C ALA A 63 -10.28 -23.18 3.72
N TYR A 64 -10.46 -23.40 2.41
CA TYR A 64 -11.49 -24.31 1.85
C TYR A 64 -12.87 -24.21 2.54
N VAL A 65 -13.37 -22.99 2.74
CA VAL A 65 -14.68 -22.71 3.32
C VAL A 65 -15.34 -21.51 2.63
N ASP A 66 -16.65 -21.62 2.37
CA ASP A 66 -17.47 -20.55 1.78
C ASP A 66 -18.04 -19.57 2.83
N ASP A 67 -17.70 -19.76 4.10
CA ASP A 67 -18.18 -18.92 5.21
C ASP A 67 -17.13 -17.91 5.65
N GLU A 68 -17.47 -16.63 5.59
CA GLU A 68 -16.56 -15.51 5.83
C GLU A 68 -16.01 -15.51 7.27
N GLU A 69 -16.86 -15.82 8.25
CA GLU A 69 -16.47 -15.86 9.66
C GLU A 69 -15.44 -16.98 9.93
N THR A 70 -15.62 -18.13 9.28
CA THR A 70 -14.68 -19.24 9.35
C THR A 70 -13.34 -18.91 8.69
N VAL A 71 -13.35 -18.20 7.55
CA VAL A 71 -12.13 -17.72 6.89
C VAL A 71 -11.39 -16.75 7.81
N ASP A 72 -12.10 -15.82 8.44
CA ASP A 72 -11.51 -14.82 9.31
C ASP A 72 -10.85 -15.46 10.54
N ALA A 73 -11.56 -16.38 11.20
CA ALA A 73 -11.00 -17.14 12.31
C ALA A 73 -9.77 -17.96 11.91
N TYR A 74 -9.76 -18.55 10.70
CA TYR A 74 -8.60 -19.27 10.18
C TYR A 74 -7.40 -18.34 9.95
N LEU A 75 -7.61 -17.19 9.31
CA LEU A 75 -6.55 -16.23 9.01
C LEU A 75 -5.90 -15.71 10.30
N ASP A 76 -6.72 -15.24 11.24
CA ASP A 76 -6.24 -14.63 12.49
C ASP A 76 -5.58 -15.64 13.43
N ALA A 77 -5.92 -16.93 13.32
CA ALA A 77 -5.29 -17.99 14.09
C ALA A 77 -3.96 -18.50 13.49
N ARG A 78 -3.68 -18.22 12.21
CA ARG A 78 -2.56 -18.85 11.48
C ARG A 78 -1.52 -17.89 10.95
N PHE A 79 -1.87 -16.63 10.76
CA PHE A 79 -1.02 -15.65 10.13
C PHE A 79 -1.05 -14.34 10.89
N THR A 80 0.06 -13.63 10.84
CA THR A 80 0.19 -12.26 11.28
C THR A 80 0.45 -11.35 10.08
N VAL A 81 0.11 -10.06 10.20
CA VAL A 81 0.44 -9.04 9.19
C VAL A 81 1.94 -9.02 8.89
N ALA A 82 2.78 -9.18 9.91
CA ALA A 82 4.24 -9.22 9.76
C ALA A 82 4.74 -10.38 8.87
N GLU A 83 4.05 -11.52 8.85
CA GLU A 83 4.43 -12.69 8.05
C GLU A 83 3.97 -12.60 6.59
N VAL A 84 2.89 -11.84 6.34
CA VAL A 84 2.25 -11.77 5.03
C VAL A 84 2.59 -10.50 4.25
N MET A 85 3.06 -9.44 4.93
CA MET A 85 3.44 -8.20 4.29
C MET A 85 4.73 -8.31 3.47
N SER A 86 4.80 -7.53 2.39
CA SER A 86 6.07 -7.26 1.73
C SER A 86 6.89 -6.26 2.53
N THR A 87 8.18 -6.54 2.68
CA THR A 87 9.15 -5.69 3.42
C THR A 87 10.21 -5.07 2.52
N ASP A 88 10.28 -5.44 1.23
CA ASP A 88 11.12 -4.77 0.24
C ASP A 88 10.41 -3.49 -0.23
N LEU A 89 10.54 -2.46 0.60
CA LEU A 89 9.84 -1.20 0.42
C LEU A 89 10.58 -0.29 -0.56
N GLN A 90 9.93 0.00 -1.68
CA GLN A 90 10.29 1.11 -2.53
C GLN A 90 9.46 2.34 -2.12
N THR A 91 10.14 3.40 -1.70
CA THR A 91 9.51 4.64 -1.24
C THR A 91 10.12 5.85 -1.92
N VAL A 92 9.41 6.98 -1.87
CA VAL A 92 9.95 8.31 -2.19
C VAL A 92 9.84 9.24 -0.99
N GLY A 93 10.76 10.19 -0.90
CA GLY A 93 10.73 11.25 0.09
C GLY A 93 9.80 12.39 -0.32
N VAL A 94 9.34 13.19 0.65
CA VAL A 94 8.54 14.40 0.40
C VAL A 94 9.22 15.46 -0.49
N THR A 95 10.55 15.40 -0.61
CA THR A 95 11.33 16.31 -1.45
C THR A 95 11.63 15.74 -2.84
N ASP A 96 11.27 14.49 -3.11
CA ASP A 96 11.47 13.87 -4.42
C ASP A 96 10.49 14.43 -5.46
N ASP A 97 10.85 14.31 -6.73
CA ASP A 97 10.03 14.74 -7.84
C ASP A 97 9.10 13.63 -8.37
N VAL A 98 8.16 14.03 -9.21
CA VAL A 98 7.23 13.11 -9.89
C VAL A 98 7.99 12.08 -10.74
N ARG A 99 9.12 12.46 -11.33
CA ARG A 99 9.97 11.57 -12.14
C ARG A 99 10.43 10.37 -11.34
N ARG A 100 10.93 10.57 -10.12
CA ARG A 100 11.42 9.47 -9.29
C ARG A 100 10.31 8.46 -8.98
N ALA A 101 9.12 8.93 -8.63
CA ALA A 101 7.96 8.08 -8.41
C ALA A 101 7.55 7.33 -9.69
N ALA A 102 7.57 8.00 -10.85
CA ALA A 102 7.26 7.39 -12.14
C ALA A 102 8.27 6.30 -12.54
N GLU A 103 9.56 6.50 -12.28
CA GLU A 103 10.60 5.50 -12.53
C GLU A 103 10.39 4.24 -11.70
N LEU A 104 10.10 4.39 -10.40
CA LEU A 104 9.80 3.27 -9.51
C LEU A 104 8.57 2.48 -9.98
N LEU A 105 7.48 3.18 -10.28
CA LEU A 105 6.22 2.58 -10.75
C LEU A 105 6.34 1.95 -12.14
N ALA A 106 7.26 2.41 -12.99
CA ALA A 106 7.48 1.84 -14.32
C ALA A 106 8.39 0.61 -14.32
N GLN A 107 9.28 0.50 -13.33
CA GLN A 107 10.24 -0.61 -13.22
C GLN A 107 9.79 -1.72 -12.27
N GLY A 108 8.95 -1.40 -11.30
CA GLY A 108 8.46 -2.34 -10.31
C GLY A 108 7.23 -3.12 -10.77
N ASP A 109 6.99 -4.25 -10.10
CA ASP A 109 5.76 -5.05 -10.23
C ASP A 109 4.63 -4.53 -9.31
N PHE A 110 4.70 -3.25 -8.91
CA PHE A 110 3.77 -2.60 -8.00
C PHE A 110 3.19 -1.32 -8.61
N HIS A 111 1.97 -0.97 -8.20
CA HIS A 111 1.24 0.18 -8.74
C HIS A 111 1.01 1.30 -7.71
N ALA A 112 1.66 1.21 -6.56
CA ALA A 112 1.68 2.25 -5.54
C ALA A 112 3.05 2.37 -4.87
N VAL A 113 3.45 3.60 -4.59
CA VAL A 113 4.70 3.96 -3.91
C VAL A 113 4.37 4.87 -2.73
N PRO A 114 4.70 4.45 -1.49
CA PRO A 114 4.55 5.30 -0.31
C PRO A 114 5.47 6.53 -0.36
N VAL A 115 4.93 7.65 0.11
CA VAL A 115 5.66 8.90 0.33
C VAL A 115 5.94 9.05 1.82
N VAL A 116 7.21 9.19 2.17
CA VAL A 116 7.66 9.22 3.58
C VAL A 116 8.48 10.46 3.90
N GLU A 117 8.46 10.85 5.17
CA GLU A 117 9.42 11.80 5.74
C GLU A 117 10.79 11.14 5.95
N HIS A 118 11.81 11.93 6.27
CA HIS A 118 13.17 11.42 6.51
C HIS A 118 13.24 10.41 7.67
N ASP A 119 12.32 10.49 8.64
CA ASP A 119 12.20 9.51 9.72
C ASP A 119 11.35 8.29 9.35
N GLY A 120 10.89 8.15 8.11
CA GLY A 120 10.06 7.02 7.68
C GLY A 120 8.59 7.12 8.11
N THR A 121 8.15 8.28 8.62
CA THR A 121 6.73 8.56 8.81
C THR A 121 6.03 8.58 7.45
N LEU A 122 4.93 7.83 7.32
CA LEU A 122 4.10 7.82 6.12
C LEU A 122 3.28 9.12 6.03
N VAL A 123 3.36 9.83 4.91
CA VAL A 123 2.64 11.11 4.71
C VAL A 123 1.83 11.16 3.42
N GLY A 124 1.96 10.14 2.58
CA GLY A 124 1.15 10.02 1.37
C GLY A 124 1.43 8.73 0.62
N ILE A 125 0.69 8.55 -0.47
CA ILE A 125 0.92 7.47 -1.44
C ILE A 125 0.74 8.02 -2.85
N VAL A 126 1.55 7.55 -3.78
CA VAL A 126 1.42 7.84 -5.22
C VAL A 126 1.16 6.54 -5.96
N THR A 127 0.16 6.54 -6.81
CA THR A 127 -0.19 5.40 -7.66
C THR A 127 0.05 5.71 -9.14
N THR A 128 0.07 4.67 -9.97
CA THR A 128 0.06 4.84 -11.44
C THR A 128 -1.13 5.69 -11.90
N THR A 129 -2.29 5.58 -11.24
CA THR A 129 -3.47 6.41 -11.55
C THR A 129 -3.23 7.88 -11.25
N ASP A 130 -2.53 8.21 -10.16
CA ASP A 130 -2.21 9.60 -9.83
C ASP A 130 -1.29 10.20 -10.90
N LEU A 131 -0.28 9.45 -11.37
CA LEU A 131 0.61 9.89 -12.46
C LEU A 131 -0.16 10.19 -13.75
N ILE A 132 -1.09 9.30 -14.14
CA ILE A 132 -1.92 9.49 -15.33
C ILE A 132 -2.79 10.75 -15.18
N ARG A 133 -3.43 10.93 -14.01
CA ARG A 133 -4.25 12.13 -13.74
C ARG A 133 -3.41 13.40 -13.78
N GLY A 134 -2.24 13.40 -13.13
CA GLY A 134 -1.33 14.53 -13.13
C GLY A 134 -0.86 14.90 -14.53
N PHE A 135 -0.47 13.92 -15.34
CA PHE A 135 -0.06 14.14 -16.73
C PHE A 135 -1.17 14.76 -17.59
N LEU A 136 -2.42 14.30 -17.42
CA LEU A 136 -3.56 14.83 -18.17
C LEU A 136 -3.96 16.26 -17.76
N LEU A 137 -3.61 16.67 -16.54
CA LEU A 137 -3.94 18.00 -15.99
C LEU A 137 -2.77 18.99 -16.12
N ALA A 138 -1.55 18.49 -16.32
CA ALA A 138 -0.37 19.30 -16.58
C ALA A 138 -0.55 20.10 -17.88
N ARG A 139 -0.26 21.39 -17.82
CA ARG A 139 -0.29 22.30 -18.98
C ARG A 139 1.11 22.58 -19.50
#